data_AF-A0A845ZND5-F1
#
_entry.id   AF-A0A845ZND5-F1
#
_cell.length_a   1.000
_cell.length_b   1.000
_cell.length_c   1.000
_cell.angle_alpha   90.00
_cell.angle_beta   90.00
_cell.angle_gamma   90.00
#
_symmetry.space_group_name_H-M   'P 1'
#
loop_
_entity.id
_entity.type
_entity.pdbx_description
1 polymer ?
#
loop_
_entity_poly.entity_id
_entity_poly.type
_entity_poly.pdbx_seq_one_letter_code
_entity_poly.pdbx_strand_id
1 'polypeptide(L)'
;MEMNAQTLVLRPIFSQHFPRKRNYIEPVLLSPFQRILLTTNGTVTDMIEAYSGEAIKIKKLFEDKITIKEDILPMNLKKGTEVIARKVLLQGKMSDRNYVYADSILVLDRLNEKMRTQLL
;
A
#
# COMPACT_ATOMS: atom_id res chain seq x y z
N MET A 1 7.64 -23.11 22.17
CA MET A 1 6.61 -22.28 21.54
C MET A 1 7.14 -21.90 20.16
N GLU A 2 6.90 -22.74 19.16
CA GLU A 2 7.43 -22.52 17.82
C GLU A 2 6.62 -21.43 17.12
N MET A 3 7.27 -20.29 16.87
CA MET A 3 6.66 -19.17 16.16
C MET A 3 6.84 -19.39 14.65
N ASN A 4 6.12 -20.37 14.09
CA ASN A 4 6.04 -20.58 12.65
C ASN A 4 5.04 -19.58 12.05
N ALA A 5 5.43 -18.30 12.04
CA ALA A 5 4.60 -17.20 11.58
C ALA A 5 4.98 -16.80 10.15
N GLN A 6 4.65 -17.66 9.20
CA GLN A 6 4.67 -17.31 7.78
C GLN A 6 3.59 -16.24 7.50
N THR A 7 3.98 -14.97 7.41
CA THR A 7 3.03 -13.87 7.12
C THR A 7 2.74 -13.82 5.62
N LEU A 8 1.46 -13.93 5.28
CA LEU A 8 0.98 -13.75 3.90
C LEU A 8 0.97 -12.27 3.53
N VAL A 9 1.67 -11.91 2.46
CA VAL A 9 1.64 -10.54 1.91
C VAL A 9 0.56 -10.45 0.83
N LEU A 10 -0.34 -9.47 0.97
CA LEU A 10 -1.35 -9.17 -0.04
C LEU A 10 -0.68 -8.69 -1.34
N ARG A 11 -1.24 -9.11 -2.47
CA ARG A 11 -0.75 -8.69 -3.80
C ARG A 11 -1.05 -7.20 -4.01
N PRO A 12 -0.19 -6.45 -4.73
CA PRO A 12 -0.59 -5.18 -5.31
C PRO A 12 -1.80 -5.40 -6.22
N ILE A 13 -2.83 -4.57 -6.06
CA ILE A 13 -4.16 -4.78 -6.62
C ILE A 13 -4.13 -4.77 -8.16
N PHE A 14 -3.15 -4.09 -8.77
CA PHE A 14 -3.06 -3.93 -10.23
C PHE A 14 -1.78 -4.44 -10.87
N SER A 15 -0.95 -5.24 -10.19
CA SER A 15 0.30 -5.69 -10.81
C SER A 15 0.18 -7.03 -11.54
N GLN A 16 0.27 -6.97 -12.87
CA GLN A 16 0.46 -8.14 -13.74
C GLN A 16 1.91 -8.69 -13.68
N HIS A 17 2.86 -7.90 -13.16
CA HIS A 17 4.29 -8.18 -13.20
C HIS A 17 4.86 -8.70 -11.88
N PHE A 18 4.10 -8.70 -10.79
CA PHE A 18 4.53 -9.33 -9.54
C PHE A 18 4.35 -10.85 -9.64
N PRO A 19 5.35 -11.64 -9.20
CA PRO A 19 5.30 -13.10 -9.32
C PRO A 19 4.06 -13.67 -8.61
N ARG A 20 3.36 -14.60 -9.27
CA ARG A 20 2.14 -15.24 -8.75
C ARG A 20 2.36 -16.06 -7.47
N LYS A 21 3.62 -16.35 -7.11
CA LYS A 21 3.98 -17.13 -5.93
C LYS A 21 3.66 -16.35 -4.65
N ARG A 22 3.06 -17.03 -3.67
CA ARG A 22 2.97 -16.52 -2.30
C ARG A 22 4.40 -16.42 -1.78
N ASN A 23 4.87 -15.19 -1.56
CA ASN A 23 6.14 -14.97 -0.90
C ASN A 23 5.87 -15.00 0.59
N TYR A 24 6.40 -16.03 1.24
CA TYR A 24 6.40 -16.11 2.68
C TYR A 24 7.54 -15.26 3.20
N ILE A 25 7.24 -14.40 4.18
CA ILE A 25 8.25 -13.66 4.91
C ILE A 25 8.44 -14.35 6.25
N GLU A 26 9.68 -14.71 6.57
CA GLU A 26 10.05 -15.19 7.90
C GLU A 26 10.43 -13.98 8.77
N PRO A 27 9.61 -13.59 9.77
CA PRO A 27 9.85 -12.36 10.53
C PRO A 27 11.20 -12.34 11.27
N VAL A 28 11.73 -13.51 11.62
CA VAL A 28 13.03 -13.67 12.31
C VAL A 28 14.20 -13.21 11.43
N LEU A 29 14.08 -13.31 10.11
CA LEU A 29 15.12 -12.88 9.16
C LEU A 29 15.09 -11.37 8.87
N LEU A 30 14.07 -10.66 9.34
CA LEU A 30 13.91 -9.23 9.12
C LEU A 30 14.67 -8.40 10.15
N SER A 31 15.03 -7.17 9.79
CA SER A 31 15.51 -6.19 10.78
C SER A 31 14.39 -5.80 11.77
N PRO A 32 14.72 -5.29 12.96
CA PRO A 32 13.72 -4.76 13.89
C PRO A 32 12.80 -3.73 13.23
N PHE A 33 13.35 -2.83 12.41
CA PHE A 33 12.57 -1.84 11.68
C PHE A 33 11.58 -2.48 10.70
N GLN A 34 12.02 -3.48 9.92
CA GLN A 34 11.14 -4.21 9.00
C GLN A 34 10.03 -4.98 9.73
N ARG A 35 10.30 -5.58 10.89
CA ARG A 35 9.25 -6.23 11.70
C ARG A 35 8.21 -5.23 12.19
N ILE A 36 8.66 -4.07 12.66
CA ILE A 36 7.77 -2.99 13.12
C ILE A 36 6.88 -2.51 11.96
N LEU A 37 7.44 -2.35 10.75
CA LEU A 37 6.68 -2.00 9.55
C LEU A 37 5.59 -3.03 9.20
N LEU A 38 5.75 -4.31 9.56
CA LEU A 38 4.73 -5.33 9.30
C LEU A 38 3.59 -5.33 10.33
N THR A 39 3.79 -4.72 11.49
CA THR A 39 2.81 -4.70 12.59
C THR A 39 2.13 -3.35 12.76
N THR A 40 2.62 -2.31 12.09
CA THR A 40 2.09 -0.95 12.23
C THR A 40 0.74 -0.79 11.53
N ASN A 41 -0.13 0.04 12.12
CA ASN A 41 -1.37 0.49 11.50
C ASN A 41 -1.39 2.02 11.41
N GLY A 42 -1.22 2.54 10.20
CA GLY A 42 -1.42 3.97 9.90
C GLY A 42 -0.25 4.92 10.18
N THR A 43 0.92 4.45 10.65
CA THR A 43 2.07 5.32 10.97
C THR A 43 3.32 5.07 10.11
N VAL A 44 3.15 4.46 8.92
CA VAL A 44 4.27 4.13 8.02
C VAL A 44 5.08 5.36 7.62
N THR A 45 4.42 6.47 7.29
CA THR A 45 5.10 7.71 6.90
C THR A 45 5.97 8.23 8.04
N ASP A 46 5.41 8.39 9.24
CA ASP A 46 6.11 8.88 10.42
C ASP A 46 7.30 7.97 10.80
N MET A 47 7.14 6.64 10.65
CA MET A 47 8.22 5.69 10.88
C MET A 47 9.37 5.85 9.89
N ILE A 48 9.07 6.09 8.61
CA ILE A 48 10.11 6.33 7.60
C ILE A 48 10.80 7.67 7.87
N GLU A 49 10.07 8.71 8.25
CA GLU A 49 10.64 10.00 8.62
C GLU A 49 11.61 9.86 9.81
N ALA A 50 11.18 9.19 10.87
CA ALA A 50 12.01 8.93 12.04
C ALA A 50 13.24 8.07 11.71
N TYR A 51 13.10 7.07 10.83
CA TYR A 51 14.19 6.20 10.41
C TYR A 51 15.21 6.88 9.49
N SER A 52 14.73 7.70 8.55
CA SER A 52 15.57 8.36 7.55
C SER A 52 16.17 9.67 8.02
N GLY A 53 15.58 10.30 9.04
CA GLY A 53 15.97 11.62 9.51
C GLY A 53 15.58 12.75 8.55
N GLU A 54 14.69 12.50 7.60
CA GLU A 54 14.17 13.51 6.67
C GLU A 54 12.66 13.44 6.54
N ALA A 55 12.04 14.57 6.17
CA ALA A 55 10.62 14.61 5.86
C ALA A 55 10.30 13.78 4.60
N ILE A 56 9.13 13.16 4.56
CA ILE A 56 8.67 12.33 3.45
C ILE A 56 7.58 13.05 2.66
N LYS A 57 7.75 13.09 1.33
CA LYS A 57 6.76 13.59 0.37
C LYS A 57 6.11 12.44 -0.39
N ILE A 58 4.86 12.65 -0.79
CA ILE A 58 4.14 11.73 -1.68
C ILE A 58 4.38 12.16 -3.13
N LYS A 59 5.01 11.30 -3.93
CA LYS A 59 5.12 11.46 -5.37
C LYS A 59 4.05 10.60 -6.06
N LYS A 60 3.03 11.26 -6.61
CA LYS A 60 1.97 10.60 -7.38
C LYS A 60 2.53 10.07 -8.69
N LEU A 61 2.41 8.76 -8.92
CA LEU A 61 2.84 8.11 -10.16
C LEU A 61 1.68 7.87 -11.11
N PHE A 62 0.52 7.49 -10.55
CA PHE A 62 -0.68 7.19 -11.32
C PHE A 62 -1.91 7.41 -10.45
N GLU A 63 -2.96 7.95 -11.06
CA GLU A 63 -4.28 8.08 -10.46
C GLU A 63 -5.32 8.15 -11.57
N ASP A 64 -6.27 7.22 -11.56
CA ASP A 64 -7.34 7.21 -12.55
C ASP A 64 -8.58 6.47 -12.03
N LYS A 65 -9.75 6.80 -12.59
CA LYS A 65 -10.97 6.01 -12.42
C LYS A 65 -10.88 4.79 -13.31
N ILE A 66 -11.00 3.61 -12.72
CA ILE A 66 -10.97 2.36 -13.47
C ILE A 66 -12.09 1.43 -13.02
N THR A 67 -12.51 0.58 -13.96
CA THR A 67 -13.42 -0.53 -13.68
C THR A 67 -12.60 -1.77 -13.32
N ILE A 68 -12.86 -2.36 -12.15
CA ILE A 68 -12.15 -3.57 -11.73
C ILE A 68 -12.55 -4.77 -12.60
N LYS A 69 -11.56 -5.57 -13.02
CA LYS A 69 -11.74 -6.68 -13.97
C LYS A 69 -12.05 -8.01 -13.30
N GLU A 70 -11.86 -8.09 -11.98
CA GLU A 70 -12.04 -9.28 -11.14
C GLU A 70 -12.66 -8.87 -9.79
N ASP A 71 -13.28 -9.80 -9.08
CA ASP A 71 -13.81 -9.58 -7.74
C ASP A 71 -12.67 -9.33 -6.74
N ILE A 72 -12.82 -8.33 -5.86
CA ILE A 72 -11.87 -8.05 -4.78
C ILE A 72 -12.53 -8.46 -3.46
N LEU A 73 -12.39 -9.75 -3.13
CA LEU A 73 -13.07 -10.38 -1.98
C LEU A 73 -12.81 -9.71 -0.63
N PRO A 74 -11.56 -9.33 -0.25
CA PRO A 74 -11.32 -8.69 1.05
C PRO A 74 -12.09 -7.37 1.24
N MET A 75 -12.49 -6.74 0.14
CA MET A 75 -13.24 -5.49 0.14
C MET A 75 -14.70 -5.68 -0.29
N ASN A 76 -15.15 -6.91 -0.55
CA ASN A 76 -16.47 -7.24 -1.09
C ASN A 76 -16.85 -6.39 -2.32
N LEU A 77 -15.93 -6.28 -3.29
CA LEU A 77 -16.17 -5.58 -4.57
C LEU A 77 -16.36 -6.58 -5.70
N LYS A 78 -17.30 -6.28 -6.60
CA LYS A 78 -17.62 -7.12 -7.75
C LYS A 78 -16.93 -6.61 -9.00
N LYS A 79 -16.55 -7.53 -9.89
CA LYS A 79 -16.15 -7.19 -11.27
C LYS A 79 -17.15 -6.19 -11.86
N GLY A 80 -16.64 -5.12 -12.48
CA GLY A 80 -17.46 -4.05 -13.01
C GLY A 80 -17.63 -2.84 -12.08
N THR A 81 -17.22 -2.92 -10.81
CA THR A 81 -17.25 -1.74 -9.91
C THR A 81 -16.20 -0.70 -10.33
N GLU A 82 -16.60 0.57 -10.36
CA GLU A 82 -15.69 1.71 -10.55
C GLU A 82 -14.97 2.07 -9.24
N VAL A 83 -13.66 2.27 -9.34
CA VAL A 83 -12.80 2.69 -8.23
C VAL A 83 -11.80 3.71 -8.73
N ILE A 84 -11.24 4.53 -7.82
CA ILE A 84 -10.01 5.26 -8.12
C ILE A 84 -8.84 4.33 -7.80
N ALA A 85 -8.00 4.05 -8.79
CA ALA A 85 -6.72 3.38 -8.59
C ALA A 85 -5.62 4.42 -8.43
N ARG A 86 -4.80 4.30 -7.39
CA ARG A 86 -3.74 5.26 -7.07
C ARG A 86 -2.44 4.53 -6.77
N LYS A 87 -1.36 4.97 -7.44
CA LYS A 87 0.02 4.52 -7.21
C LYS A 87 0.88 5.71 -6.81
N VAL A 88 1.60 5.56 -5.71
CA VAL A 88 2.45 6.62 -5.17
C VAL A 88 3.80 6.07 -4.71
N LEU A 89 4.78 6.97 -4.62
CA LEU A 89 6.02 6.75 -3.88
C LEU A 89 6.03 7.62 -2.63
N LEU A 90 6.38 7.03 -1.50
CA LEU A 90 6.87 7.77 -0.34
C LEU A 90 8.36 8.04 -0.57
N GLN A 91 8.70 9.31 -0.76
CA GLN A 91 10.01 9.75 -1.20
C GLN A 91 10.62 10.74 -0.19
N GLY A 92 11.92 10.62 0.07
CA GLY A 92 12.69 11.63 0.82
C GLY A 92 12.53 13.01 0.20
N LYS A 93 12.17 14.00 1.00
CA LYS A 93 11.97 15.36 0.49
C LYS A 93 13.29 16.00 0.10
N MET A 94 14.38 15.67 0.80
CA MET A 94 15.71 16.22 0.55
C MET A 94 16.54 15.32 -0.35
N SER A 95 16.51 14.00 -0.12
CA SER A 95 17.36 13.05 -0.83
C SER A 95 16.79 12.57 -2.16
N ASP A 96 15.50 12.80 -2.42
CA ASP A 96 14.72 12.15 -3.49
C ASP A 96 14.78 10.61 -3.46
N ARG A 97 15.21 10.01 -2.35
CA ARG A 97 15.25 8.55 -2.18
C ARG A 97 13.83 7.99 -2.09
N ASN A 98 13.53 6.97 -2.88
CA ASN A 98 12.26 6.26 -2.79
C ASN A 98 12.33 5.21 -1.66
N TYR A 99 11.43 5.30 -0.68
CA TYR A 99 11.37 4.39 0.45
C TYR A 99 10.29 3.33 0.28
N VAL A 100 9.07 3.74 -0.10
CA VAL A 100 7.93 2.83 -0.26
C VAL A 100 7.18 3.13 -1.54
N TYR A 101 6.84 2.07 -2.27
CA TYR A 101 5.83 2.11 -3.32
C TYR A 101 4.51 1.60 -2.74
N ALA A 102 3.43 2.37 -2.92
CA ALA A 102 2.10 2.00 -2.46
C ALA A 102 1.12 1.99 -3.64
N ASP A 103 0.33 0.92 -3.70
CA ASP A 103 -0.77 0.72 -4.64
C ASP A 103 -2.07 0.62 -3.84
N SER A 104 -3.08 1.38 -4.24
CA SER A 104 -4.32 1.54 -3.48
C SER A 104 -5.53 1.68 -4.39
N ILE A 105 -6.68 1.26 -3.87
CA ILE A 105 -7.99 1.54 -4.46
C ILE A 105 -8.85 2.31 -3.50
N LEU A 106 -9.59 3.27 -4.05
CA LEU A 106 -10.60 4.03 -3.32
C LEU A 106 -11.96 3.74 -3.93
N VAL A 107 -12.87 3.23 -3.12
CA VAL A 107 -14.25 2.94 -3.51
C VAL A 107 -15.06 4.22 -3.29
N LEU A 108 -15.41 4.91 -4.38
CA LEU A 108 -16.09 6.20 -4.34
C LEU A 108 -17.36 6.14 -3.48
N ASP A 109 -18.15 5.08 -3.63
CA ASP A 109 -19.40 4.87 -2.91
C ASP A 109 -19.24 4.82 -1.38
N ARG A 110 -18.03 4.52 -0.89
CA ARG A 110 -17.72 4.43 0.55
C ARG A 110 -17.11 5.70 1.11
N LEU A 111 -16.83 6.68 0.27
CA LEU A 111 -16.31 7.98 0.69
C LEU A 111 -17.47 8.93 0.98
N ASN A 112 -17.33 9.74 2.02
CA ASN A 112 -18.24 10.86 2.24
C ASN A 112 -18.02 11.95 1.19
N GLU A 113 -19.00 12.83 1.00
CA GLU A 113 -18.96 13.88 -0.02
C GLU A 113 -17.74 14.79 0.10
N LYS A 114 -17.34 15.17 1.32
CA LYS A 114 -16.14 15.99 1.55
C LYS A 114 -14.88 15.32 1.00
N MET A 115 -14.71 14.02 1.26
CA MET A 115 -13.56 13.27 0.76
C MET A 115 -13.61 13.10 -0.75
N ARG A 116 -14.80 12.85 -1.33
CA ARG A 116 -14.94 12.74 -2.80
C ARG A 116 -14.47 14.01 -3.49
N THR A 117 -14.87 15.19 -3.01
CA THR A 117 -14.48 16.48 -3.60
C THR A 117 -13.01 16.82 -3.41
N GLN A 118 -12.34 16.28 -2.38
CA GLN A 118 -10.89 16.50 -2.18
C GLN A 118 -10.02 15.53 -3.00
N LEU A 119 -10.61 14.48 -3.57
CA LEU A 119 -9.93 13.44 -4.33
C LEU A 119 -10.14 13.55 -5.86
N LEU A 120 -11.12 14.35 -6.30
CA LEU A 120 -11.47 14.66 -7.69
C LEU A 120 -11.05 16.10 -8.03
#